data_AF-A0A7Y6EWY5-F1
#
_entry.id   AF-A0A7Y6EWY5-F1
#
_cell.length_a   1.000
_cell.length_b   1.000
_cell.length_c   1.000
_cell.angle_alpha   90.00
_cell.angle_beta   90.00
_cell.angle_gamma   90.00
#
_symmetry.space_group_name_H-M   'P 1'
#
loop_
_entity.id
_entity.type
_entity.pdbx_description
1 polymer ?
#
loop_
_entity_poly.entity_id
_entity_poly.type
_entity_poly.pdbx_seq_one_letter_code
_entity_poly.pdbx_strand_id
1 'polypeptide(L)'
;MSQFKNKYRKIRNQFSRELREAMQTNAALAMLCIVTYEASKHRTHIMKIWSMSINHPSFQEEYKAKLIGKHLTGENDIFRSLIFTVPEIAIKYRWKIPRDMALGDAYGVALSVLLAPKEGADTDVQ
;
A
#
# COMPACT_ATOMS: atom_id res chain seq x y z
N MET A 1 -6.57 8.89 21.39
CA MET A 1 -5.96 8.71 20.04
C MET A 1 -4.43 8.85 19.97
N SER A 2 -3.73 9.54 20.90
CA SER A 2 -2.26 9.76 20.79
C SER A 2 -1.39 8.57 21.25
N GLN A 3 -1.83 7.77 22.24
CA GLN A 3 -1.03 6.65 22.77
C GLN A 3 -0.75 5.54 21.75
N PHE A 4 -1.74 5.17 20.91
CA PHE A 4 -1.55 4.16 19.86
C PHE A 4 -0.57 4.61 18.76
N LYS A 5 -0.59 5.90 18.40
CA LYS A 5 0.35 6.45 17.40
C LYS A 5 1.80 6.42 17.92
N ASN A 6 1.99 6.67 19.22
CA ASN A 6 3.31 6.68 19.83
C ASN A 6 3.88 5.27 20.02
N LYS A 7 3.04 4.26 20.31
CA LYS A 7 3.45 2.87 20.51
C LYS A 7 4.31 2.32 19.36
N TYR A 8 3.92 2.61 18.13
CA TYR A 8 4.60 2.08 16.93
C TYR A 8 5.58 3.07 16.29
N ARG A 9 5.73 4.28 16.83
CA ARG A 9 6.49 5.35 16.16
C ARG A 9 7.94 4.96 15.87
N LYS A 10 8.65 4.44 16.87
CA LYS A 10 10.06 4.04 16.72
C LYS A 10 10.23 2.97 15.63
N ILE A 11 9.37 1.95 15.66
CA ILE A 11 9.48 0.82 14.75
C ILE A 11 9.03 1.16 13.33
N ARG A 12 8.03 2.03 13.18
CA ARG A 12 7.58 2.56 11.89
C ARG A 12 8.62 3.45 11.22
N ASN A 13 9.30 4.30 12.01
CA ASN A 13 10.41 5.10 11.49
C ASN A 13 11.54 4.21 10.98
N GLN A 14 11.88 3.15 11.72
CA GLN A 14 12.90 2.19 11.29
C GLN A 14 12.47 1.46 10.01
N PHE A 15 11.24 0.96 9.97
CA PHE A 15 10.66 0.32 8.79
C PHE A 15 10.68 1.25 7.56
N SER A 16 10.29 2.50 7.72
CA SER A 16 10.27 3.49 6.64
C SER A 16 11.68 3.79 6.11
N ARG A 17 12.68 3.84 6.99
CA ARG A 17 14.08 4.03 6.61
C ARG A 17 14.60 2.85 5.80
N GLU A 18 14.42 1.63 6.29
CA GLU A 18 14.89 0.41 5.62
C GLU A 18 14.16 0.21 4.26
N LEU A 19 12.86 0.55 4.18
CA LEU A 19 12.15 0.56 2.91
C LEU A 19 12.67 1.62 1.94
N ARG A 20 13.02 2.81 2.42
CA ARG A 20 13.57 3.87 1.57
C ARG A 20 14.87 3.42 0.91
N GLU A 21 15.77 2.84 1.69
CA GLU A 21 17.05 2.29 1.20
C GLU A 21 16.81 1.22 0.12
N ALA A 22 15.86 0.31 0.36
CA ALA A 22 15.49 -0.72 -0.61
C ALA A 22 14.87 -0.14 -1.90
N MET A 23 14.00 0.87 -1.77
CA MET A 23 13.31 1.50 -2.90
C MET A 23 14.22 2.41 -3.74
N GLN A 24 15.22 3.04 -3.13
CA GLN A 24 16.23 3.82 -3.86
C GLN A 24 17.04 2.94 -4.79
N THR A 25 17.35 1.72 -4.35
CA THR A 25 18.04 0.71 -5.18
C THR A 25 17.10 0.07 -6.21
N ASN A 26 15.81 -0.03 -5.90
CA ASN A 26 14.82 -0.69 -6.75
C ASN A 26 13.53 0.14 -6.91
N ALA A 27 13.46 0.93 -7.98
CA ALA A 27 12.28 1.74 -8.29
C ALA A 27 11.01 0.91 -8.54
N ALA A 28 11.13 -0.34 -9.01
CA ALA A 28 9.97 -1.22 -9.19
C ALA A 28 9.32 -1.59 -7.85
N LEU A 29 10.10 -1.68 -6.77
CA LEU A 29 9.56 -1.86 -5.41
C LEU A 29 8.71 -0.68 -4.97
N ALA A 30 9.14 0.55 -5.29
CA ALA A 30 8.35 1.75 -5.00
C ALA A 30 7.02 1.72 -5.76
N MET A 31 7.05 1.38 -7.05
CA MET A 31 5.83 1.27 -7.85
C MET A 31 4.89 0.17 -7.33
N LEU A 32 5.43 -0.99 -6.92
CA LEU A 32 4.64 -2.06 -6.30
C LEU A 32 3.92 -1.55 -5.04
N CYS A 33 4.60 -0.81 -4.17
CA CYS A 33 3.97 -0.26 -2.96
C CYS A 33 2.84 0.73 -3.28
N ILE A 34 2.96 1.53 -4.34
CA ILE A 34 1.89 2.42 -4.81
C ILE A 34 0.69 1.61 -5.29
N VAL A 35 0.91 0.66 -6.20
CA VAL A 35 -0.17 -0.16 -6.76
C VAL A 35 -0.88 -0.96 -5.65
N THR A 36 -0.13 -1.52 -4.70
CA THR A 36 -0.72 -2.23 -3.55
C THR A 36 -1.55 -1.29 -2.67
N TYR A 37 -1.13 -0.04 -2.48
CA TYR A 37 -1.91 0.97 -1.77
C TYR A 37 -3.23 1.29 -2.47
N GLU A 38 -3.17 1.61 -3.76
CA GLU A 38 -4.35 1.92 -4.57
C GLU A 38 -5.33 0.75 -4.61
N ALA A 39 -4.84 -0.47 -4.82
CA ALA A 39 -5.66 -1.67 -4.81
C ALA A 39 -6.37 -1.90 -3.46
N SER A 40 -5.71 -1.56 -2.34
CA SER A 40 -6.33 -1.60 -1.01
C SER A 40 -7.41 -0.52 -0.82
N LYS A 41 -7.20 0.69 -1.37
CA LYS A 41 -8.21 1.77 -1.35
C LYS A 41 -9.42 1.45 -2.22
N HIS A 42 -9.20 0.93 -3.42
CA HIS A 42 -10.28 0.46 -4.31
C HIS A 42 -11.12 -0.62 -3.63
N ARG A 43 -10.50 -1.61 -2.99
CA ARG A 43 -11.23 -2.63 -2.22
C ARG A 43 -12.06 -2.02 -1.10
N THR A 44 -11.48 -1.10 -0.32
CA THR A 44 -12.22 -0.40 0.75
C THR A 44 -13.43 0.36 0.20
N HIS A 45 -13.27 0.99 -0.96
CA HIS A 45 -14.35 1.70 -1.64
C HIS A 45 -15.45 0.75 -2.12
N ILE A 46 -15.08 -0.38 -2.75
CA ILE A 46 -16.03 -1.43 -3.14
C ILE A 46 -16.82 -1.95 -1.93
N MET A 47 -16.15 -2.22 -0.81
CA MET A 47 -16.82 -2.68 0.42
C MET A 47 -17.79 -1.64 0.98
N LYS A 48 -17.49 -0.34 0.86
CA LYS A 48 -18.44 0.73 1.22
C LYS A 48 -19.68 0.70 0.32
N ILE A 49 -19.48 0.55 -0.99
CA ILE A 49 -20.58 0.41 -1.95
C ILE A 49 -21.43 -0.82 -1.63
N TRP A 50 -20.79 -1.96 -1.29
CA TRP A 50 -21.50 -3.16 -0.87
C TRP A 50 -22.28 -2.93 0.43
N SER A 51 -21.75 -2.18 1.39
CA SER A 51 -22.48 -1.90 2.62
C SER A 51 -23.76 -1.09 2.37
N MET A 52 -23.80 -0.25 1.33
CA MET A 52 -25.02 0.47 0.93
C MET A 52 -26.09 -0.46 0.35
N SER A 53 -25.69 -1.58 -0.26
CA SER A 53 -26.63 -2.56 -0.82
C SER A 53 -27.52 -3.23 0.22
N ILE A 54 -27.14 -3.19 1.50
CA ILE A 54 -27.95 -3.70 2.62
C ILE A 54 -29.27 -2.91 2.76
N ASN A 55 -29.22 -1.59 2.51
CA ASN A 55 -30.36 -0.70 2.67
C ASN A 55 -31.11 -0.43 1.34
N HIS A 56 -30.56 -0.88 0.21
CA HIS A 56 -31.11 -0.64 -1.12
C HIS A 56 -31.11 -1.94 -1.95
N PRO A 57 -32.16 -2.78 -1.83
CA PRO A 57 -32.22 -4.09 -2.49
C PRO A 57 -32.15 -4.02 -4.02
N SER A 58 -32.76 -3.00 -4.63
CA SER A 58 -32.72 -2.76 -6.09
C SER A 58 -31.29 -2.51 -6.61
N PHE A 59 -30.48 -1.79 -5.83
CA PHE A 59 -29.06 -1.59 -6.12
C PHE A 59 -28.29 -2.91 -6.05
N GLN A 60 -28.63 -3.79 -5.10
CA GLN A 60 -27.98 -5.10 -4.97
C GLN A 60 -28.22 -6.00 -6.19
N GLU A 61 -29.44 -6.00 -6.73
CA GLU A 61 -29.78 -6.79 -7.93
C GLU A 61 -29.02 -6.29 -9.16
N GLU A 62 -29.01 -4.97 -9.39
CA GLU A 62 -28.32 -4.39 -10.54
C GLU A 62 -26.80 -4.55 -10.44
N TYR A 63 -26.25 -4.38 -9.23
CA TYR A 63 -24.84 -4.63 -8.95
C TYR A 63 -24.48 -6.10 -9.18
N LYS A 64 -25.31 -7.05 -8.72
CA LYS A 64 -25.09 -8.48 -8.98
C LYS A 64 -25.09 -8.79 -10.46
N ALA A 65 -26.04 -8.26 -11.23
CA ALA A 65 -26.15 -8.53 -12.66
C ALA A 65 -24.96 -7.98 -13.48
N LYS A 66 -24.43 -6.81 -13.10
CA LYS A 66 -23.42 -6.11 -13.92
C LYS A 66 -21.98 -6.33 -13.44
N LEU A 67 -21.78 -6.47 -12.13
CA LEU A 67 -20.49 -6.23 -11.45
C LEU A 67 -19.98 -7.43 -10.63
N ILE A 68 -20.82 -8.35 -10.15
CA ILE A 68 -20.34 -9.48 -9.32
C ILE A 68 -19.37 -10.38 -10.11
N GLY A 69 -18.28 -10.80 -9.47
CA GLY A 69 -17.23 -11.63 -10.10
C GLY A 69 -16.25 -10.89 -11.02
N LYS A 70 -16.54 -9.65 -11.43
CA LYS A 70 -15.62 -8.82 -12.24
C LYS A 70 -14.58 -8.04 -11.40
N HIS A 71 -14.64 -8.16 -10.08
CA HIS A 71 -13.82 -7.40 -9.14
C HIS A 71 -12.83 -8.37 -8.51
N LEU A 72 -11.55 -8.02 -8.49
CA LEU A 72 -10.52 -8.80 -7.80
C LEU A 72 -10.82 -8.77 -6.29
N THR A 73 -11.32 -9.88 -5.74
CA THR A 73 -11.61 -10.07 -4.31
C THR A 73 -10.38 -10.56 -3.52
N GLY A 74 -9.17 -10.27 -4.02
CA GLY A 74 -7.92 -10.63 -3.36
C GLY A 74 -7.62 -9.80 -2.11
N GLU A 75 -6.84 -10.35 -1.19
CA GLU A 75 -6.27 -9.61 -0.07
C GLU A 75 -5.01 -8.86 -0.52
N ASN A 76 -5.13 -7.54 -0.63
CA ASN A 76 -4.02 -6.64 -0.98
C ASN A 76 -3.26 -6.26 0.29
N ASP A 77 -2.38 -7.15 0.74
CA ASP A 77 -1.53 -6.96 1.92
C ASP A 77 -0.12 -6.49 1.53
N ILE A 78 0.34 -5.40 2.16
CA ILE A 78 1.68 -4.87 1.96
C ILE A 78 2.74 -5.91 2.33
N PHE A 79 2.57 -6.63 3.43
CA PHE A 79 3.57 -7.62 3.86
C PHE A 79 3.63 -8.83 2.93
N ARG A 80 2.50 -9.17 2.29
CA ARG A 80 2.49 -10.20 1.24
C ARG A 80 3.23 -9.73 -0.01
N SER A 81 3.08 -8.46 -0.38
CA SER A 81 3.84 -7.87 -1.50
C SER A 81 5.35 -7.85 -1.18
N LEU A 82 5.70 -7.42 0.03
CA LEU A 82 7.09 -7.35 0.49
C LEU A 82 7.74 -8.72 0.68
N ILE A 83 6.99 -9.79 0.98
CA ILE A 83 7.57 -11.13 1.17
C ILE A 83 8.25 -11.65 -0.11
N PHE A 84 7.77 -11.22 -1.28
CA PHE A 84 8.31 -11.65 -2.56
C PHE A 84 9.45 -10.76 -3.06
N THR A 85 9.49 -9.49 -2.63
CA THR A 85 10.48 -8.52 -3.12
C THR A 85 11.60 -8.26 -2.13
N VAL A 86 11.28 -8.12 -0.85
CA VAL A 86 12.20 -7.81 0.25
C VAL A 86 11.80 -8.63 1.50
N PRO A 87 11.95 -9.97 1.45
CA PRO A 87 11.47 -10.87 2.50
C PRO A 87 12.02 -10.52 3.89
N GLU A 88 13.25 -10.02 3.96
CA GLU A 88 13.91 -9.66 5.21
C GLU A 88 13.16 -8.56 5.96
N ILE A 89 12.75 -7.51 5.25
CA ILE A 89 11.93 -6.42 5.79
C ILE A 89 10.55 -6.97 6.16
N ALA A 90 9.94 -7.78 5.29
CA ALA A 90 8.60 -8.33 5.53
C ALA A 90 8.54 -9.15 6.82
N ILE A 91 9.45 -10.12 6.98
CA ILE A 91 9.49 -11.03 8.14
C ILE A 91 9.77 -10.24 9.42
N LYS A 92 10.68 -9.25 9.37
CA LYS A 92 11.07 -8.45 10.53
C LYS A 92 9.93 -7.61 11.11
N TYR A 93 9.03 -7.11 10.27
CA TYR A 93 8.02 -6.11 10.65
C TYR A 93 6.56 -6.61 10.62
N ARG A 94 6.25 -7.70 9.92
CA ARG A 94 4.87 -8.22 9.73
C ARG A 94 4.06 -8.33 11.02
N TRP A 95 4.67 -8.79 12.10
CA TRP A 95 4.00 -9.00 13.39
C TRP A 95 4.16 -7.83 14.37
N LYS A 96 4.92 -6.80 13.99
CA LYS A 96 5.29 -5.68 14.87
C LYS A 96 4.55 -4.39 14.54
N ILE A 97 4.11 -4.23 13.29
CA ILE A 97 3.42 -3.03 12.81
C ILE A 97 2.04 -3.43 12.26
N PRO A 98 0.95 -2.73 12.65
CA PRO A 98 -0.35 -2.93 12.04
C PRO A 98 -0.30 -2.69 10.52
N ARG A 99 -0.96 -3.57 9.75
CA ARG A 99 -0.90 -3.57 8.27
C ARG A 99 -1.24 -2.22 7.65
N ASP A 100 -2.32 -1.57 8.10
CA ASP A 100 -2.75 -0.29 7.54
C ASP A 100 -1.73 0.83 7.80
N MET A 101 -1.02 0.79 8.93
CA MET A 101 0.04 1.75 9.22
C MET A 101 1.26 1.50 8.33
N ALA A 102 1.68 0.23 8.20
CA ALA A 102 2.80 -0.15 7.34
C ALA A 102 2.52 0.19 5.87
N LEU A 103 1.28 -0.03 5.39
CA LEU A 103 0.88 0.30 4.03
C LEU A 103 0.92 1.81 3.78
N GLY A 104 0.45 2.62 4.73
CA GLY A 104 0.53 4.09 4.64
C GLY A 104 1.97 4.61 4.62
N ASP A 105 2.83 4.05 5.48
CA ASP A 105 4.26 4.42 5.51
C ASP A 105 4.96 4.04 4.21
N ALA A 106 4.74 2.81 3.71
CA ALA A 106 5.34 2.34 2.47
C ALA A 106 4.93 3.21 1.28
N TYR A 107 3.67 3.61 1.20
CA TYR A 107 3.18 4.52 0.16
C TYR A 107 3.85 5.90 0.22
N GLY A 108 3.93 6.49 1.41
CA GLY A 108 4.59 7.78 1.60
C GLY A 108 6.07 7.75 1.21
N VAL A 109 6.78 6.66 1.57
CA VAL A 109 8.17 6.47 1.17
C VAL A 109 8.29 6.29 -0.34
N ALA A 110 7.44 5.45 -0.96
CA ALA A 110 7.45 5.20 -2.40
C ALA A 110 7.25 6.49 -3.21
N LEU A 111 6.27 7.32 -2.83
CA LEU A 111 6.07 8.63 -3.45
C LEU A 111 7.31 9.52 -3.29
N SER A 112 7.91 9.55 -2.10
CA SER A 112 9.11 10.36 -1.87
C SER A 112 10.31 9.93 -2.72
N VAL A 113 10.44 8.63 -3.03
CA VAL A 113 11.54 8.11 -3.86
C VAL A 113 11.30 8.39 -5.34
N LEU A 114 10.07 8.22 -5.82
CA LEU A 114 9.75 8.39 -7.24
C LEU A 114 9.55 9.84 -7.68
N LEU A 115 9.05 10.71 -6.78
CA LEU A 115 8.79 12.12 -7.06
C LEU A 115 9.94 13.05 -6.63
N ALA A 116 10.98 12.54 -5.97
CA ALA A 116 12.16 13.34 -5.69
C ALA A 116 12.80 13.80 -7.02
N PRO A 117 13.17 15.08 -7.16
CA PRO A 117 13.94 15.53 -8.31
C PRO A 117 15.23 14.70 -8.36
N LYS A 118 15.47 14.02 -9.48
CA LYS A 118 16.76 13.39 -9.74
C LYS A 118 17.75 14.52 -10.02
N GLU A 119 18.44 15.00 -8.99
CA GLU A 119 19.61 15.87 -9.18
C GLU A 119 20.63 15.06 -10.02
N GLY A 120 20.82 15.42 -11.28
CA GLY A 120 21.86 14.84 -12.16
C GLY A 120 21.41 14.18 -13.48
N ALA A 121 20.17 14.37 -13.96
CA ALA A 121 19.74 13.76 -15.23
C ALA A 121 20.04 14.57 -16.51
N ASP A 122 20.75 15.70 -16.43
CA ASP A 122 20.98 16.63 -17.57
C ASP A 122 22.47 16.99 -17.82
N THR A 123 23.43 16.10 -17.54
CA THR A 123 24.84 16.37 -17.87
C THR A 123 25.58 15.23 -18.55
N ASP A 124 24.94 14.47 -19.44
CA ASP A 124 25.66 13.56 -20.34
C ASP A 124 24.94 13.42 -21.69
N VAL A 125 24.95 14.50 -22.46
CA VAL A 125 24.91 14.43 -23.93
C VAL A 125 25.94 15.43 -24.45
N GLN A 126 27.18 14.97 -24.62
CA GLN A 126 28.16 15.57 -25.53
C GLN A 126 28.08 14.88 -26.89
#